data_AF-A0A535X9E6-F1
#
_entry.id   AF-A0A535X9E6-F1
#
_cell.length_a   1.000
_cell.length_b   1.000
_cell.length_c   1.000
_cell.angle_alpha   90.00
_cell.angle_beta   90.00
_cell.angle_gamma   90.00
#
_symmetry.space_group_name_H-M   'P 1'
#
loop_
_entity.id
_entity.type
_entity.pdbx_description
1 polymer ?
#
loop_
_entity_poly.entity_id
_entity_poly.type
_entity_poly.pdbx_seq_one_letter_code
_entity_poly.pdbx_strand_id
1 'polypeptide(L)'
;MAQLQIVDFPAGAQLNKVGNGMFTAPAGVQAQPANGVQLYQGYLEGSNVDMTEAMVSTMNLVRAYEANQKLLQMQDETLKATVNEVGRA
;
A
#
# COMPACT_ATOMS: atom_id res chain seq x y z
N MET A 1 -4.96 -17.70 -36.72
CA MET A 1 -4.25 -16.51 -36.19
C MET A 1 -5.06 -16.02 -35.00
N ALA A 2 -4.47 -15.90 -33.83
CA ALA A 2 -5.15 -15.41 -32.62
C ALA A 2 -4.81 -13.93 -32.41
N GLN A 3 -5.77 -13.14 -31.93
CA GLN A 3 -5.60 -11.71 -31.63
C GLN A 3 -5.82 -11.48 -30.14
N LEU A 4 -4.99 -10.64 -29.51
CA LEU A 4 -5.20 -10.23 -28.13
C LEU A 4 -6.45 -9.35 -28.03
N GLN A 5 -7.34 -9.69 -27.11
CA GLN A 5 -8.48 -8.84 -26.76
C GLN A 5 -8.04 -7.87 -25.65
N ILE A 6 -8.04 -6.57 -25.95
CA ILE A 6 -7.76 -5.52 -24.98
C ILE A 6 -9.10 -4.90 -24.57
N VAL A 7 -9.32 -4.84 -23.26
CA VAL A 7 -10.55 -4.31 -22.67
C VAL A 7 -10.23 -3.24 -21.64
N ASP A 8 -11.18 -2.35 -21.43
CA ASP A 8 -11.15 -1.30 -20.43
C ASP A 8 -12.38 -1.42 -19.52
N PHE A 9 -12.35 -0.76 -18.37
CA PHE A 9 -13.45 -0.72 -17.42
C PHE A 9 -13.98 0.71 -17.29
N PRO A 10 -15.26 0.90 -16.94
CA PRO A 10 -15.80 2.24 -16.72
C PRO A 10 -14.97 3.06 -15.73
N ALA A 11 -14.78 4.35 -16.01
CA ALA A 11 -14.01 5.24 -15.16
C ALA A 11 -14.56 5.23 -13.71
N GLY A 12 -13.68 4.99 -12.73
CA GLY A 12 -14.06 4.86 -11.32
C GLY A 12 -14.49 3.46 -10.88
N ALA A 13 -14.47 2.46 -11.77
CA ALA A 13 -14.66 1.07 -11.38
C ALA A 13 -13.51 0.61 -10.48
N GLN A 14 -13.82 0.33 -9.20
CA GLN A 14 -12.87 -0.26 -8.28
C GLN A 14 -12.70 -1.75 -8.60
N LEU A 15 -11.60 -2.07 -9.26
CA LEU A 15 -11.22 -3.45 -9.52
C LEU A 15 -10.61 -4.07 -8.27
N ASN A 16 -10.95 -5.34 -8.03
CA ASN A 16 -10.40 -6.09 -6.91
C ASN A 16 -9.08 -6.72 -7.34
N LYS A 17 -7.99 -6.43 -6.61
CA LYS A 17 -6.68 -7.01 -6.88
C LYS A 17 -6.66 -8.47 -6.42
N VAL A 18 -6.33 -9.39 -7.34
CA VAL A 18 -6.28 -10.84 -7.07
C VAL A 18 -4.83 -11.32 -6.86
N GLY A 19 -3.84 -10.52 -7.25
CA GLY A 19 -2.40 -10.80 -7.07
C GLY A 19 -1.67 -10.97 -8.40
N ASN A 20 -0.33 -10.97 -8.40
CA ASN A 20 0.52 -11.09 -9.60
C ASN A 20 0.14 -10.14 -10.75
N GLY A 21 -0.31 -8.93 -10.43
CA GLY A 21 -0.78 -7.96 -11.43
C GLY A 21 -2.17 -8.24 -12.01
N MET A 22 -2.87 -9.27 -11.53
CA MET A 22 -4.23 -9.60 -11.96
C MET A 22 -5.28 -8.85 -11.13
N PHE A 23 -6.35 -8.49 -11.82
CA PHE A 23 -7.51 -7.80 -11.26
C PHE A 23 -8.80 -8.49 -11.71
N THR A 24 -9.82 -8.45 -10.85
CA THR A 24 -11.18 -8.90 -11.19
C THR A 24 -12.16 -7.75 -11.05
N ALA A 25 -13.12 -7.69 -11.97
CA ALA A 25 -14.23 -6.76 -11.87
C ALA A 25 -15.21 -7.22 -10.77
N PRO A 26 -15.77 -6.30 -9.96
CA PRO A 26 -16.87 -6.61 -9.05
C PRO A 26 -18.15 -6.94 -9.83
N ALA A 27 -19.11 -7.59 -9.16
CA ALA A 27 -20.37 -7.97 -9.77
C ALA A 27 -21.10 -6.75 -10.38
N GLY A 28 -21.49 -6.85 -11.64
CA GLY A 28 -22.18 -5.78 -12.38
C GLY A 28 -21.28 -4.82 -13.15
N VAL A 29 -19.95 -4.86 -12.96
CA VAL A 29 -19.01 -4.11 -13.80
C VAL A 29 -18.62 -4.96 -15.00
N GLN A 30 -18.95 -4.49 -16.20
CA GLN A 30 -18.61 -5.17 -17.45
C GLN A 30 -17.42 -4.48 -18.13
N ALA A 31 -16.53 -5.29 -18.70
CA ALA A 31 -15.43 -4.82 -19.51
C ALA A 31 -15.94 -4.34 -20.88
N GLN A 32 -15.38 -3.27 -21.40
CA GLN A 32 -15.68 -2.69 -22.71
C GLN A 32 -14.45 -2.79 -23.62
N PRO A 33 -14.59 -2.82 -24.95
CA PRO A 33 -13.44 -2.77 -25.84
C PRO A 33 -12.61 -1.50 -25.60
N ALA A 34 -11.31 -1.64 -25.42
CA ALA A 34 -10.44 -0.50 -25.20
C ALA A 34 -10.26 0.31 -26.50
N ASN A 35 -10.48 1.62 -26.44
CA ASN A 35 -10.34 2.53 -27.57
C ASN A 35 -9.02 3.31 -27.49
N GLY A 36 -8.33 3.47 -28.62
CA GLY A 36 -7.11 4.30 -28.69
C GLY A 36 -5.85 3.66 -28.08
N VAL A 37 -5.88 2.37 -27.76
CA VAL A 37 -4.71 1.65 -27.23
C VAL A 37 -3.81 1.17 -28.37
N GLN A 38 -2.51 1.39 -28.24
CA GLN A 38 -1.49 0.84 -29.14
C GLN A 38 -0.64 -0.19 -28.40
N LEU A 39 -0.45 -1.36 -29.01
CA LEU A 39 0.41 -2.40 -28.47
C LEU A 39 1.81 -2.29 -29.07
N TYR A 40 2.82 -2.13 -28.22
CA TYR A 40 4.24 -2.13 -28.61
C TYR A 40 4.87 -3.47 -28.24
N GLN A 41 5.24 -4.27 -29.25
CA GLN A 41 5.93 -5.54 -29.03
C GLN A 41 7.38 -5.33 -28.61
N GLY A 42 7.88 -6.18 -27.70
CA GLY A 42 9.25 -6.11 -27.18
C GLY A 42 9.44 -5.12 -26.02
N TYR A 43 8.36 -4.49 -25.55
CA TYR A 43 8.36 -3.61 -24.38
C TYR A 43 7.73 -4.29 -23.17
N LEU A 44 8.24 -3.98 -21.98
CA LEU A 44 7.67 -4.38 -20.70
C LEU A 44 7.32 -3.13 -19.90
N GLU A 45 6.10 -3.06 -19.37
CA GLU A 45 5.66 -1.95 -18.54
C GLU A 45 6.41 -1.96 -17.20
N GLY A 46 7.00 -0.82 -16.83
CA GLY A 46 7.70 -0.63 -15.57
C GLY A 46 6.75 -0.32 -14.41
N SER A 47 7.24 -0.43 -13.19
CA SER A 47 6.49 0.06 -12.03
C SER A 47 6.39 1.58 -12.06
N ASN A 48 5.23 2.11 -11.66
CA ASN A 48 4.99 3.55 -11.50
C ASN A 48 5.47 4.09 -10.14
N VAL A 49 6.23 3.31 -9.36
CA VAL A 49 6.68 3.65 -8.01
C VAL A 49 8.09 4.23 -8.05
N ASP A 50 8.28 5.39 -7.44
CA ASP A 50 9.62 5.93 -7.17
C ASP A 50 10.21 5.28 -5.91
N MET A 51 11.33 4.58 -6.07
CA MET A 51 12.00 3.89 -4.98
C MET A 51 12.52 4.85 -3.91
N THR A 52 12.94 6.06 -4.29
CA THR A 52 13.48 7.07 -3.37
C THR A 52 12.39 7.55 -2.41
N GLU A 53 11.23 7.90 -2.95
CA GLU A 53 10.08 8.35 -2.16
C GLU A 53 9.56 7.23 -1.25
N ALA A 54 9.46 6.00 -1.78
CA ALA A 54 9.04 4.84 -1.01
C ALA A 54 9.99 4.54 0.17
N MET A 55 11.30 4.67 -0.03
CA MET A 55 12.29 4.49 1.04
C MET A 55 12.21 5.59 2.10
N VAL A 56 12.05 6.86 1.68
CA VAL A 56 11.90 7.99 2.62
C VAL A 56 10.63 7.82 3.47
N SER A 57 9.52 7.44 2.85
CA SER A 57 8.27 7.12 3.56
C SER A 57 8.47 6.01 4.60
N THR A 58 9.19 4.95 4.21
CA THR A 58 9.52 3.83 5.11
C THR A 58 10.41 4.27 6.27
N MET A 59 11.44 5.08 6.01
CA MET A 59 12.32 5.62 7.06
C MET A 59 11.56 6.49 8.05
N ASN A 60 10.66 7.33 7.56
CA ASN A 60 9.81 8.16 8.43
C ASN A 60 8.90 7.30 9.30
N LEU A 61 8.33 6.22 8.75
CA LEU A 61 7.52 5.26 9.51
C LEU A 61 8.34 4.58 10.62
N VAL A 62 9.57 4.14 10.31
CA VAL A 62 10.47 3.53 11.31
C VAL A 62 10.80 4.51 12.43
N ARG A 63 11.16 5.76 12.11
CA ARG A 63 11.45 6.79 13.12
C ARG A 63 10.25 7.10 14.00
N ALA A 64 9.05 7.19 13.41
CA ALA A 64 7.82 7.38 14.17
C ALA A 64 7.54 6.19 15.11
N TYR A 65 7.77 4.97 14.63
CA TYR A 65 7.62 3.77 15.44
C TYR A 65 8.62 3.74 16.62
N GLU A 66 9.89 4.04 16.39
CA GLU A 66 10.91 4.14 17.44
C GLU A 66 10.57 5.21 18.48
N ALA A 67 10.08 6.38 18.04
CA ALA A 67 9.65 7.44 18.93
C ALA A 67 8.48 6.97 19.82
N ASN A 68 7.49 6.30 19.24
CA ASN A 68 6.36 5.74 19.99
C ASN A 68 6.80 4.67 21.00
N GLN A 69 7.77 3.81 20.64
CA GLN A 69 8.32 2.84 21.58
C GLN A 69 9.04 3.50 22.77
N LYS A 70 9.81 4.56 22.53
CA LYS A 70 10.47 5.31 23.60
C LYS A 70 9.47 6.00 24.52
N LEU A 71 8.42 6.60 23.96
CA LEU A 71 7.34 7.20 24.75
C LEU A 71 6.66 6.18 25.68
N LEU A 72 6.42 4.96 25.17
CA LEU A 72 5.84 3.89 25.97
C LEU A 72 6.75 3.48 27.13
N GLN A 73 8.05 3.33 26.88
CA GLN A 73 9.05 3.01 27.92
C GLN A 73 9.11 4.09 29.00
N MET A 74 9.09 5.37 28.61
CA MET A 74 9.07 6.46 29.59
C MET A 74 7.79 6.47 30.42
N GLN A 75 6.64 6.14 29.81
CA GLN A 75 5.39 5.96 30.56
C GLN A 75 5.51 4.83 31.58
N ASP A 76 6.01 3.66 31.18
CA ASP A 76 6.19 2.52 32.06
C ASP A 76 7.14 2.82 33.22
N GLU A 77 8.25 3.53 32.94
CA GLU A 77 9.20 3.96 33.95
C GLU A 77 8.58 4.95 34.95
N THR A 78 7.81 5.92 34.45
CA THR A 78 7.07 6.88 35.28
C THR A 78 6.06 6.16 36.17
N LEU A 79 5.28 5.23 35.61
CA LEU A 79 4.30 4.43 36.36
C LEU A 79 5.00 3.61 37.45
N LYS A 80 6.12 2.96 37.14
CA LYS A 80 6.90 2.18 38.10
C LYS A 80 7.43 3.04 39.25
N ALA A 81 7.91 4.26 38.96
CA ALA A 81 8.34 5.19 39.98
C ALA A 81 7.18 5.56 40.92
N THR A 82 6.02 5.95 40.37
CA THR A 82 4.83 6.31 41.16
C THR A 82 4.31 5.16 42.03
N VAL A 83 4.24 3.93 41.48
CA VAL A 83 3.79 2.74 42.24
C VAL A 83 4.71 2.43 43.41
N ASN A 84 6.03 2.53 43.23
CA ASN A 84 7.00 2.29 44.30
C ASN A 84 6.93 3.36 45.40
N GLU A 85 6.57 4.59 45.06
CA GLU A 85 6.45 5.70 46.00
C GLU A 85 5.17 5.60 46.84
N VAL A 86 4.04 5.21 46.23
CA VAL A 86 2.77 4.94 46.93
C VAL A 86 2.85 3.68 47.79
N GLY A 87 3.54 2.63 47.34
CA GLY A 87 3.71 1.39 48.11
C GLY A 87 4.62 1.49 49.33
N ARG A 88 5.30 2.62 49.54
CA ARG A 88 6.14 2.89 50.73
C ARG A 88 5.44 3.70 51.83
N ALA A 89 4.24 4.23 51.57
CA ALA A 89 3.38 4.89 52.56
C ALA A 89 2.37 3.90 53.14
#